data_AF-B8B7C3-F1
#
_entry.id   AF-B8B7C3-F1
#
_cell.length_a   1.000
_cell.length_b   1.000
_cell.length_c   1.000
_cell.angle_alpha   90.00
_cell.angle_beta   90.00
_cell.angle_gamma   90.00
#
_symmetry.space_group_name_H-M   'P 1'
#
loop_
_entity.id
_entity.type
_entity.pdbx_description
1 polymer ?
#
loop_
_entity_poly.entity_id
_entity_poly.type
_entity_poly.pdbx_seq_one_letter_code
_entity_poly.pdbx_strand_id
1 'polypeptide(L)'
;MHPTPAAAAVTGEHDDDELAACVVVVDFWANRFGMRARIALHVLQVGFGFVEEDLRIRERSDLVLRMNPVHRSVPILIHRGRPICGSINILQYIDEVWAKRVGTRLLPPDPLKRASARFWADFVDHEKRTELTNQLTNGAIKSGWAVMHPTPAAAAVTGEHDDDELAACVVVVDFWANRFGMRARIALHVLQVGFGFVEEDLRIRERSDLVLRMNPVHRSVPILIHRGRPICGSINILQYIDEVWAKRVGTRLLPPDPLKRASARFWADFVDHEVFSTQTRFLKSKGEEKEMAKAELLDQLRRLEGVLGDRSFFSGDEFGFLDIVLIPFSSRFHGYKQHMVGLI
;
A
#
# COMPACT_ATOMS: atom_id res chain seq x y z
N MET A 1 -10.22 -67.24 -3.94
CA MET A 1 -8.98 -66.52 -4.30
C MET A 1 -9.35 -65.48 -5.34
N HIS A 2 -9.61 -64.24 -4.91
CA HIS A 2 -9.86 -63.11 -5.80
C HIS A 2 -8.56 -62.32 -5.99
N PRO A 3 -8.26 -61.80 -7.19
CA PRO A 3 -7.13 -60.92 -7.40
C PRO A 3 -7.51 -59.48 -6.97
N THR A 4 -6.60 -58.84 -6.24
CA THR A 4 -6.65 -57.42 -5.90
C THR A 4 -6.33 -56.57 -7.13
N PRO A 5 -7.06 -55.48 -7.44
CA PRO A 5 -6.60 -54.49 -8.41
C PRO A 5 -5.66 -53.50 -7.73
N ALA A 6 -4.47 -53.32 -8.31
CA ALA A 6 -3.54 -52.26 -7.95
C ALA A 6 -4.16 -50.89 -8.28
N ALA A 7 -4.31 -50.04 -7.27
CA ALA A 7 -4.65 -48.64 -7.45
C ALA A 7 -3.44 -47.91 -8.05
N ALA A 8 -3.57 -47.49 -9.31
CA ALA A 8 -2.67 -46.53 -9.94
C ALA A 8 -2.82 -45.19 -9.23
N ALA A 9 -1.72 -44.62 -8.77
CA ALA A 9 -1.66 -43.26 -8.28
C ALA A 9 -1.96 -42.29 -9.43
N VAL A 10 -3.09 -41.60 -9.32
CA VAL A 10 -3.48 -40.52 -10.24
C VAL A 10 -2.64 -39.28 -9.90
N THR A 11 -1.85 -38.94 -10.91
CA THR A 11 -1.16 -37.70 -11.27
C THR A 11 -1.57 -36.41 -10.54
N GLY A 12 -0.55 -35.63 -10.16
CA GLY A 12 -0.64 -34.25 -9.68
C GLY A 12 -0.97 -33.24 -10.79
N GLU A 13 -2.12 -33.41 -11.44
CA GLU A 13 -2.69 -32.43 -12.40
C GLU A 13 -3.94 -31.71 -11.86
N HIS A 14 -4.40 -32.05 -10.64
CA HIS A 14 -5.64 -31.48 -10.07
C HIS A 14 -5.49 -30.10 -9.40
N ASP A 15 -4.28 -29.61 -9.14
CA ASP A 15 -4.07 -28.28 -8.53
C ASP A 15 -4.06 -27.12 -9.56
N ASP A 16 -3.78 -27.42 -10.84
CA ASP A 16 -3.55 -26.38 -11.86
C ASP A 16 -4.85 -25.73 -12.39
N ASP A 17 -5.96 -26.47 -12.44
CA ASP A 17 -7.27 -25.97 -12.86
C ASP A 17 -8.00 -25.18 -11.75
N GLU A 18 -7.69 -25.44 -10.47
CA GLU A 18 -8.39 -24.83 -9.33
C GLU A 18 -7.95 -23.38 -9.06
N LEU A 19 -6.73 -23.02 -9.44
CA LEU A 19 -6.16 -21.66 -9.33
C LEU A 19 -6.45 -20.77 -10.55
N ALA A 20 -6.81 -21.37 -11.69
CA ALA A 20 -7.22 -20.65 -12.90
C ALA A 20 -8.73 -20.33 -12.93
N ALA A 21 -9.53 -20.99 -12.10
CA ALA A 21 -10.97 -20.83 -12.09
C ALA A 21 -11.41 -19.44 -11.57
N CYS A 22 -12.02 -18.66 -12.49
CA CYS A 22 -12.70 -17.38 -12.29
C CYS A 22 -11.82 -16.17 -11.91
N VAL A 23 -10.91 -15.77 -12.81
CA VAL A 23 -10.37 -14.40 -12.85
C VAL A 23 -11.20 -13.55 -13.81
N VAL A 24 -11.75 -12.44 -13.33
CA VAL A 24 -12.51 -11.48 -14.15
C VAL A 24 -11.98 -10.07 -13.90
N VAL A 25 -11.75 -9.31 -14.97
CA VAL A 25 -11.42 -7.89 -14.90
C VAL A 25 -12.65 -7.08 -15.31
N VAL A 26 -13.16 -6.26 -14.39
CA VAL A 26 -14.22 -5.28 -14.66
C VAL A 26 -13.55 -3.93 -14.86
N ASP A 27 -13.58 -3.41 -16.09
CA ASP A 27 -12.93 -2.16 -16.45
C ASP A 27 -13.42 -1.59 -17.79
N PHE A 28 -12.99 -0.38 -18.14
CA PHE A 28 -13.15 0.19 -19.48
C PHE A 28 -11.90 -0.05 -20.33
N TRP A 29 -12.06 -0.45 -21.59
CA TRP A 29 -10.94 -0.88 -22.43
C TRP A 29 -9.84 0.18 -22.64
N ALA A 30 -10.15 1.47 -22.55
CA ALA A 30 -9.18 2.55 -22.67
C ALA A 30 -8.71 3.14 -21.32
N ASN A 31 -9.15 2.56 -20.19
CA ASN A 31 -8.71 3.02 -18.88
C ASN A 31 -7.25 2.61 -18.63
N ARG A 32 -6.36 3.62 -18.55
CA ARG A 32 -4.92 3.41 -18.27
C ARG A 32 -4.66 2.58 -17.01
N PHE A 33 -5.56 2.66 -16.03
CA PHE A 33 -5.41 1.96 -14.76
C PHE A 33 -5.71 0.46 -14.89
N GLY A 34 -6.77 0.04 -15.57
CA GLY A 34 -7.03 -1.40 -15.76
C GLY A 34 -6.32 -2.03 -16.95
N MET A 35 -5.77 -1.23 -17.87
CA MET A 35 -4.73 -1.71 -18.78
C MET A 35 -3.56 -2.34 -18.02
N ARG A 36 -3.15 -1.80 -16.86
CA ARG A 36 -2.10 -2.40 -16.02
C ARG A 36 -2.43 -3.82 -15.61
N ALA A 37 -3.65 -4.05 -15.11
CA ALA A 37 -4.11 -5.36 -14.69
C ALA A 37 -4.13 -6.35 -15.87
N ARG A 38 -4.68 -5.93 -17.01
CA ARG A 38 -4.71 -6.78 -18.21
C ARG A 38 -3.32 -7.12 -18.72
N ILE A 39 -2.40 -6.14 -18.81
CA ILE A 39 -1.02 -6.38 -19.23
C ILE A 39 -0.34 -7.36 -18.27
N ALA A 40 -0.48 -7.16 -16.96
CA ALA A 40 0.10 -8.04 -15.95
C ALA A 40 -0.40 -9.49 -16.08
N LEU A 41 -1.70 -9.69 -16.27
CA LEU A 41 -2.28 -11.02 -16.50
C LEU A 41 -1.75 -11.67 -17.79
N HIS A 42 -1.62 -10.91 -18.88
CA HIS A 42 -1.04 -11.42 -20.13
C HIS A 42 0.44 -11.79 -19.98
N VAL A 43 1.25 -10.94 -19.33
CA VAL A 43 2.67 -11.21 -19.06
C VAL A 43 2.85 -12.50 -18.26
N LEU A 44 1.95 -12.76 -17.30
CA LEU A 44 1.96 -13.97 -16.48
C LEU A 44 1.13 -15.12 -17.07
N GLN A 45 0.67 -15.01 -18.32
CA GLN A 45 -0.11 -16.05 -19.01
C GLN A 45 -1.30 -16.55 -18.17
N VAL A 46 -1.99 -15.63 -17.49
CA VAL A 46 -3.19 -15.90 -16.70
C VAL A 46 -4.40 -15.60 -17.57
N GLY A 47 -5.22 -16.61 -17.85
CA GLY A 47 -6.51 -16.41 -18.52
C GLY A 47 -7.48 -15.62 -17.64
N PHE A 48 -8.24 -14.71 -18.23
CA PHE A 48 -9.24 -13.92 -17.51
C PHE A 48 -10.43 -13.55 -18.40
N GLY A 49 -11.61 -13.45 -17.81
CA GLY A 49 -12.78 -12.83 -18.43
C GLY A 49 -12.70 -11.30 -18.33
N PHE A 50 -13.20 -10.60 -19.35
CA PHE A 50 -13.30 -9.13 -19.33
C PHE A 50 -14.76 -8.71 -19.32
N VAL A 51 -15.13 -7.87 -18.36
CA VAL A 51 -16.46 -7.25 -18.28
C VAL A 51 -16.26 -5.76 -18.50
N GLU A 52 -16.85 -5.24 -19.58
CA GLU A 52 -16.74 -3.84 -19.92
C GLU A 52 -17.64 -2.98 -19.02
N GLU A 53 -17.06 -1.99 -18.35
CA GLU A 53 -17.77 -0.93 -17.65
C GLU A 53 -17.71 0.34 -18.48
N ASP A 54 -18.86 0.90 -18.86
CA ASP A 54 -18.91 2.14 -19.64
C ASP A 54 -18.67 3.37 -18.74
N LEU A 55 -17.44 3.88 -18.77
CA LEU A 55 -17.07 5.07 -18.00
C LEU A 55 -17.61 6.39 -18.56
N ARG A 56 -18.24 6.38 -19.74
CA ARG A 56 -18.91 7.57 -20.31
C ARG A 56 -20.24 7.84 -19.63
N ILE A 57 -20.82 6.82 -19.01
CA ILE A 57 -22.04 6.93 -18.22
C ILE A 57 -21.66 7.30 -16.78
N ARG A 58 -22.43 8.22 -16.18
CA ARG A 58 -22.19 8.69 -14.80
C ARG A 58 -22.55 7.62 -13.77
N GLU A 59 -23.63 6.88 -14.02
CA GLU A 59 -24.07 5.79 -13.16
C GLU A 59 -23.17 4.56 -13.38
N ARG A 60 -22.87 3.86 -12.29
CA ARG A 60 -22.05 2.65 -12.28
C ARG A 60 -22.94 1.43 -12.28
N SER A 61 -22.50 0.36 -12.94
CA SER A 61 -23.24 -0.89 -12.97
C SER A 61 -23.44 -1.48 -11.57
N ASP A 62 -24.50 -2.28 -11.39
CA ASP A 62 -24.76 -3.01 -10.15
C ASP A 62 -23.59 -3.92 -9.76
N LEU A 63 -22.83 -4.42 -10.75
CA LEU A 63 -21.63 -5.20 -10.48
C LEU A 63 -20.56 -4.34 -9.81
N VAL A 64 -20.26 -3.15 -10.34
CA VAL A 64 -19.28 -2.22 -9.74
C VAL A 64 -19.72 -1.76 -8.36
N LEU A 65 -21.00 -1.42 -8.20
CA LEU A 65 -21.54 -0.99 -6.90
C LEU A 65 -21.48 -2.08 -5.83
N ARG A 66 -21.68 -3.35 -6.20
CA ARG A 66 -21.53 -4.49 -5.27
C ARG A 66 -20.06 -4.84 -4.98
N MET A 67 -19.21 -4.80 -6.00
CA MET A 67 -17.81 -5.24 -5.87
C MET A 67 -16.88 -4.17 -5.31
N ASN A 68 -17.19 -2.89 -5.50
CA ASN A 68 -16.47 -1.75 -4.95
C ASN A 68 -17.47 -0.71 -4.39
N PRO A 69 -18.20 -1.02 -3.30
CA PRO A 69 -19.21 -0.13 -2.75
C PRO A 69 -18.62 1.19 -2.19
N VAL A 70 -17.32 1.18 -1.86
CA VAL A 70 -16.61 2.30 -1.24
C VAL A 70 -16.26 3.36 -2.28
N HIS A 71 -15.45 3.03 -3.30
CA HIS A 71 -15.01 4.01 -4.30
C HIS A 71 -15.85 4.00 -5.58
N ARG A 72 -16.62 2.93 -5.82
CA ARG A 72 -17.51 2.79 -6.99
C ARG A 72 -16.75 3.03 -8.31
N SER A 73 -15.51 2.54 -8.34
CA SER A 73 -14.56 2.79 -9.41
C SER A 73 -13.96 1.49 -9.94
N VAL A 74 -13.46 1.56 -11.17
CA VAL A 74 -12.72 0.50 -11.87
C VAL A 74 -11.25 0.95 -12.04
N PRO A 75 -10.30 0.03 -12.23
CA PRO A 75 -10.46 -1.42 -12.41
C PRO A 75 -10.83 -2.17 -11.13
N ILE A 76 -11.55 -3.27 -11.31
CA ILE A 76 -11.78 -4.30 -10.28
C ILE A 76 -11.31 -5.64 -10.85
N LEU A 77 -10.41 -6.30 -10.14
CA LEU A 77 -10.08 -7.70 -10.40
C LEU A 77 -10.92 -8.57 -9.47
N ILE A 78 -11.71 -9.47 -10.02
CA ILE A 78 -12.46 -10.48 -9.25
C ILE A 78 -11.70 -11.79 -9.37
N HIS A 79 -11.27 -12.35 -8.24
CA HIS A 79 -10.67 -13.68 -8.17
C HIS A 79 -11.48 -14.53 -7.19
N ARG A 80 -12.07 -15.64 -7.66
CA ARG A 80 -12.93 -16.53 -6.85
C ARG A 80 -14.08 -15.78 -6.16
N GLY A 81 -14.72 -14.88 -6.90
CA GLY A 81 -15.84 -14.05 -6.40
C GLY A 81 -15.44 -12.94 -5.43
N ARG A 82 -14.15 -12.78 -5.12
CA ARG A 82 -13.65 -11.74 -4.21
C ARG A 82 -13.07 -10.56 -5.01
N PRO A 83 -13.47 -9.31 -4.72
CA PRO A 83 -12.95 -8.16 -5.44
C PRO A 83 -11.61 -7.68 -4.86
N ILE A 84 -10.71 -7.30 -5.75
CA ILE A 84 -9.48 -6.56 -5.49
C ILE A 84 -9.59 -5.25 -6.28
N CYS A 85 -9.57 -4.14 -5.56
CA CYS A 85 -9.76 -2.81 -6.12
C CYS A 85 -8.48 -1.98 -6.02
N GLY A 86 -8.32 -1.04 -6.96
CA GLY A 86 -7.17 -0.15 -7.07
C GLY A 86 -6.05 -0.74 -7.92
N SER A 87 -5.62 -0.03 -8.97
CA SER A 87 -4.75 -0.62 -9.99
C SER A 87 -3.40 -1.11 -9.46
N ILE A 88 -2.75 -0.36 -8.57
CA ILE A 88 -1.47 -0.75 -7.96
C ILE A 88 -1.65 -1.91 -6.97
N ASN A 89 -2.78 -1.96 -6.27
CA ASN A 89 -3.12 -3.06 -5.38
C ASN A 89 -3.40 -4.35 -6.17
N ILE A 90 -4.11 -4.23 -7.29
CA ILE A 90 -4.35 -5.32 -8.25
C ILE A 90 -3.02 -5.86 -8.80
N LEU A 91 -2.09 -4.99 -9.22
CA LEU A 91 -0.77 -5.41 -9.70
C LEU A 91 0.03 -6.19 -8.64
N GLN A 92 0.03 -5.70 -7.40
CA GLN A 92 0.71 -6.39 -6.30
C GLN A 92 0.07 -7.76 -6.01
N TYR A 93 -1.26 -7.82 -6.01
CA TYR A 93 -1.98 -9.07 -5.85
C TYR A 93 -1.66 -10.07 -6.98
N ILE A 94 -1.65 -9.61 -8.23
CA ILE A 94 -1.31 -10.44 -9.38
C ILE A 94 0.11 -11.01 -9.26
N ASP A 95 1.09 -10.17 -8.90
CA ASP A 95 2.47 -10.62 -8.68
C ASP A 95 2.55 -11.65 -7.55
N GLU A 96 1.84 -11.43 -6.45
CA GLU A 96 1.87 -12.31 -5.29
C GLU A 96 1.26 -13.70 -5.54
N VAL A 97 0.22 -13.77 -6.37
CA VAL A 97 -0.52 -15.02 -6.64
C VAL A 97 0.11 -15.81 -7.79
N TRP A 98 0.41 -15.16 -8.92
CA TRP A 98 0.76 -15.89 -10.15
C TRP A 98 2.23 -15.80 -10.56
N ALA A 99 2.99 -14.82 -10.07
CA ALA A 99 4.35 -14.62 -10.56
C ALA A 99 5.31 -15.77 -10.25
N LYS A 100 5.11 -16.44 -9.11
CA LYS A 100 5.90 -17.62 -8.74
C LYS A 100 5.68 -18.80 -9.70
N ARG A 101 4.45 -18.99 -10.19
CA ARG A 101 4.09 -20.07 -11.11
C ARG A 101 4.84 -19.97 -12.43
N VAL A 102 4.97 -18.76 -12.95
CA VAL A 102 5.59 -18.46 -14.26
C VAL A 102 7.10 -18.26 -14.14
N GLY A 103 7.65 -18.24 -12.92
CA GLY A 103 9.05 -17.89 -12.69
C GLY A 103 9.41 -16.44 -13.05
N THR A 104 8.42 -15.58 -13.31
CA THR A 104 8.58 -14.20 -13.76
C THR A 104 7.88 -13.26 -12.79
N ARG A 105 8.63 -12.36 -12.14
CA ARG A 105 8.07 -11.33 -11.24
C ARG A 105 7.78 -10.04 -12.00
N LEU A 106 6.62 -9.45 -11.73
CA LEU A 106 6.28 -8.08 -12.13
C LEU A 106 7.04 -7.06 -11.27
N LEU A 107 7.19 -7.36 -9.98
CA LEU A 107 7.90 -6.51 -9.04
C LEU A 107 9.31 -7.06 -8.74
N PRO A 108 10.31 -6.20 -8.50
CA PRO A 108 11.64 -6.64 -8.12
C PRO A 108 11.63 -7.60 -6.91
N PRO A 109 12.49 -8.64 -6.88
CA PRO A 109 12.57 -9.57 -5.75
C PRO A 109 13.21 -8.93 -4.52
N ASP A 110 14.13 -7.98 -4.73
CA ASP A 110 14.75 -7.19 -3.67
C ASP A 110 13.74 -6.19 -3.06
N PRO A 111 13.52 -6.19 -1.72
CA PRO A 111 12.56 -5.29 -1.07
C PRO A 111 12.82 -3.81 -1.32
N LEU A 112 14.09 -3.38 -1.41
CA LEU A 112 14.42 -1.97 -1.60
C LEU A 112 14.04 -1.51 -3.01
N LYS A 113 14.40 -2.29 -4.04
CA LYS A 113 13.98 -2.06 -5.43
C LYS A 113 12.45 -2.12 -5.56
N ARG A 114 11.78 -3.02 -4.84
CA ARG A 114 10.31 -3.11 -4.82
C ARG A 114 9.67 -1.87 -4.20
N ALA A 115 10.21 -1.37 -3.09
CA ALA A 115 9.75 -0.13 -2.47
C ALA A 115 9.94 1.09 -3.39
N SER A 116 11.05 1.15 -4.13
CA SER A 116 11.25 2.17 -5.17
C SER A 116 10.21 2.05 -6.29
N ALA A 117 9.95 0.83 -6.80
CA ALA A 117 8.94 0.62 -7.85
C ALA A 117 7.53 1.05 -7.41
N ARG A 118 7.15 0.77 -6.16
CA ARG A 118 5.89 1.24 -5.57
C ARG A 118 5.82 2.76 -5.50
N PHE A 119 6.89 3.41 -5.05
CA PHE A 119 6.97 4.86 -4.98
C PHE A 119 6.74 5.53 -6.35
N TRP A 120 7.42 5.05 -7.39
CA TRP A 120 7.26 5.61 -8.73
C TRP A 120 5.90 5.34 -9.34
N ALA A 121 5.31 4.16 -9.06
CA ALA A 121 3.96 3.86 -9.50
C ALA A 121 2.92 4.80 -8.87
N ASP A 122 3.07 5.07 -7.57
CA ASP A 122 2.24 6.02 -6.82
C ASP A 122 2.42 7.47 -7.34
N PHE A 123 3.67 7.90 -7.55
CA PHE A 123 3.97 9.21 -8.12
C PHE A 123 3.27 9.44 -9.47
N VAL A 124 3.32 8.47 -10.38
CA VAL A 124 2.67 8.54 -11.71
C VAL A 124 1.14 8.59 -11.63
N ASP A 125 0.54 8.08 -10.56
CA ASP A 125 -0.91 8.12 -10.33
C ASP A 125 -1.35 9.47 -9.79
N HIS A 126 -0.51 10.12 -8.98
CA HIS A 126 -0.81 11.41 -8.35
C HIS A 126 -0.28 12.64 -9.09
N GLU A 127 0.62 12.47 -10.08
CA GLU A 127 1.12 13.57 -10.90
C GLU A 127 -0.02 14.20 -11.73
N LYS A 128 -0.61 15.28 -11.20
CA LYS A 128 -1.60 16.10 -11.91
C LYS A 128 -0.92 16.77 -13.12
N ARG A 129 -1.46 16.51 -14.31
CA ARG A 129 -1.21 17.23 -15.57
C ARG A 129 -1.34 18.74 -15.32
N THR A 130 -0.23 19.41 -15.04
CA THR A 130 -0.18 20.87 -14.98
C THR A 130 1.04 21.31 -15.77
N GLU A 131 0.79 21.99 -16.88
CA GLU A 131 1.73 22.36 -17.95
C GLU A 131 2.88 23.27 -17.48
N LEU A 132 2.75 23.88 -16.29
CA LEU A 132 3.82 24.62 -15.59
C LEU A 132 4.89 23.71 -14.96
N THR A 133 4.71 22.40 -14.99
CA THR A 133 5.50 21.40 -14.24
C THR A 133 6.29 20.49 -15.18
N ASN A 134 6.98 21.04 -16.16
CA ASN A 134 7.81 20.24 -17.08
C ASN A 134 9.32 20.52 -16.97
N GLN A 135 9.75 21.66 -16.43
CA GLN A 135 11.20 21.98 -16.30
C GLN A 135 11.76 21.67 -14.90
N LEU A 136 11.03 22.02 -13.82
CA LEU A 136 11.47 21.76 -12.44
C LEU A 136 11.29 20.30 -11.99
N THR A 137 10.25 19.62 -12.49
CA THR A 137 9.98 18.19 -12.29
C THR A 137 11.02 17.32 -12.95
N ASN A 138 11.43 17.60 -14.20
CA ASN A 138 12.40 16.75 -14.89
C ASN A 138 13.73 16.65 -14.12
N GLY A 139 14.19 17.74 -13.49
CA GLY A 139 15.35 17.72 -12.60
C GLY A 139 15.12 16.90 -11.33
N ALA A 140 13.98 17.11 -10.66
CA ALA A 140 13.60 16.39 -9.43
C ALA A 140 13.33 14.89 -9.66
N ILE A 141 12.77 14.53 -10.82
CA ILE A 141 12.52 13.16 -11.25
C ILE A 141 13.86 12.48 -11.54
N LYS A 142 14.76 13.13 -12.30
CA LYS A 142 16.11 12.59 -12.55
C LYS A 142 16.90 12.41 -11.26
N SER A 143 16.88 13.40 -10.36
CA SER A 143 17.59 13.30 -9.08
C SER A 143 16.95 12.26 -8.16
N GLY A 144 15.62 12.22 -8.06
CA GLY A 144 14.89 11.21 -7.30
C GLY A 144 15.18 9.80 -7.79
N TRP A 145 15.20 9.60 -9.11
CA TRP A 145 15.52 8.31 -9.72
C TRP A 145 16.95 7.89 -9.37
N ALA A 146 17.92 8.79 -9.51
CA ALA A 146 19.32 8.52 -9.19
C ALA A 146 19.53 8.17 -7.69
N VAL A 147 18.82 8.86 -6.79
CA VAL A 147 18.87 8.60 -5.34
C VAL A 147 18.25 7.23 -5.01
N MET A 148 17.12 6.90 -5.63
CA MET A 148 16.43 5.62 -5.42
C MET A 148 17.04 4.46 -6.23
N HIS A 149 17.92 4.73 -7.20
CA HIS A 149 18.60 3.74 -8.04
C HIS A 149 20.03 4.20 -8.37
N PRO A 150 20.98 4.11 -7.42
CA PRO A 150 22.37 4.48 -7.66
C PRO A 150 23.01 3.54 -8.68
N THR A 151 23.96 4.08 -9.45
CA THR A 151 24.73 3.31 -10.43
C THR A 151 25.62 2.26 -9.73
N PRO A 152 25.93 1.12 -10.39
CA PRO A 152 26.74 0.05 -9.82
C PRO A 152 28.11 0.50 -9.29
N ALA A 153 28.71 1.53 -9.88
CA ALA A 153 30.00 2.09 -9.45
C ALA A 153 29.94 2.73 -8.04
N ALA A 154 28.78 3.21 -7.59
CA ALA A 154 28.59 3.73 -6.25
C ALA A 154 28.23 2.65 -5.22
N ALA A 155 27.92 1.42 -5.67
CA ALA A 155 27.57 0.28 -4.82
C ALA A 155 28.79 -0.58 -4.42
N ALA A 156 29.97 -0.30 -4.97
CA ALA A 156 31.21 -1.01 -4.69
C ALA A 156 31.88 -0.51 -3.40
N VAL A 157 31.20 -0.67 -2.26
CA VAL A 157 31.82 -0.82 -0.93
C VAL A 157 30.97 -1.82 -0.17
N THR A 158 31.22 -3.12 -0.34
CA THR A 158 30.85 -4.13 0.66
C THR A 158 31.83 -5.29 0.50
N GLY A 159 32.61 -5.52 1.55
CA GLY A 159 33.30 -6.79 1.74
C GLY A 159 32.28 -7.82 2.22
N GLU A 160 32.52 -9.08 1.87
CA GLU A 160 31.78 -10.24 2.38
C GLU A 160 32.03 -10.33 3.89
N HIS A 161 31.01 -10.18 4.75
CA HIS A 161 30.99 -10.73 6.11
C HIS A 161 29.56 -10.81 6.69
N ASP A 162 29.21 -12.03 7.11
CA ASP A 162 28.32 -12.54 8.18
C ASP A 162 27.10 -11.74 8.68
N ASP A 163 26.10 -12.53 9.11
CA ASP A 163 24.69 -12.24 9.43
C ASP A 163 24.38 -11.14 10.49
N ASP A 164 25.33 -10.29 10.88
CA ASP A 164 25.15 -9.11 11.76
C ASP A 164 24.90 -7.79 10.98
N GLU A 165 24.84 -7.85 9.65
CA GLU A 165 24.78 -6.71 8.72
C GLU A 165 23.37 -6.07 8.54
N LEU A 166 22.32 -6.69 9.09
CA LEU A 166 20.94 -6.15 9.09
C LEU A 166 20.71 -5.05 10.13
N ALA A 167 21.67 -4.84 11.04
CA ALA A 167 21.71 -3.74 12.01
C ALA A 167 22.33 -2.45 11.42
N ALA A 168 22.62 -2.42 10.11
CA ALA A 168 23.10 -1.22 9.41
C ALA A 168 22.09 -0.05 9.53
N CYS A 169 22.59 1.09 10.01
CA CYS A 169 21.88 2.32 10.40
C CYS A 169 20.51 2.54 9.73
N VAL A 170 19.43 2.17 10.43
CA VAL A 170 18.06 2.54 10.10
C VAL A 170 17.80 3.92 10.69
N VAL A 171 17.41 4.89 9.86
CA VAL A 171 17.08 6.24 10.30
C VAL A 171 15.69 6.62 9.81
N VAL A 172 14.86 7.15 10.71
CA VAL A 172 13.57 7.76 10.37
C VAL A 172 13.72 9.28 10.42
N VAL A 173 13.54 9.93 9.28
CA VAL A 173 13.46 11.39 9.18
C VAL A 173 11.98 11.78 9.18
N ASP A 174 11.53 12.43 10.23
CA ASP A 174 10.12 12.77 10.42
C ASP A 174 9.91 13.87 11.48
N PHE A 175 8.67 14.34 11.62
CA PHE A 175 8.25 15.23 12.70
C PHE A 175 7.54 14.45 13.80
N TRP A 176 7.82 14.73 15.07
CA TRP A 176 7.31 13.93 16.19
C TRP A 176 5.77 13.73 16.19
N ALA A 177 5.01 14.71 15.70
CA ALA A 177 3.54 14.67 15.63
C ALA A 177 2.98 14.35 14.22
N ASN A 178 3.83 13.96 13.27
CA ASN A 178 3.36 13.53 11.95
C ASN A 178 2.75 12.13 12.02
N ARG A 179 1.43 12.05 11.82
CA ARG A 179 0.69 10.78 11.84
C ARG A 179 1.21 9.75 10.84
N PHE A 180 1.75 10.21 9.71
CA PHE A 180 2.28 9.32 8.68
C PHE A 180 3.59 8.67 9.12
N GLY A 181 4.50 9.40 9.78
CA GLY A 181 5.75 8.80 10.24
C GLY A 181 5.69 8.17 11.63
N MET A 182 4.65 8.47 12.43
CA MET A 182 4.26 7.58 13.54
C MET A 182 4.10 6.13 13.08
N ARG A 183 3.58 5.89 11.88
CA ARG A 183 3.44 4.53 11.31
C ARG A 183 4.77 3.79 11.23
N ALA A 184 5.78 4.44 10.64
CA ALA A 184 7.12 3.87 10.51
C ALA A 184 7.73 3.56 11.88
N ARG A 185 7.62 4.50 12.83
CA ARG A 185 8.11 4.32 14.19
C ARG A 185 7.41 3.16 14.90
N ILE A 186 6.08 3.08 14.82
CA ILE A 186 5.32 1.99 15.44
C ILE A 186 5.73 0.65 14.84
N ALA A 187 5.82 0.54 13.51
CA ALA A 187 6.22 -0.70 12.84
C ALA A 187 7.62 -1.17 13.25
N LEU A 188 8.59 -0.25 13.34
CA LEU A 188 9.94 -0.57 13.80
C LEU A 188 9.94 -1.04 15.26
N HIS A 189 9.14 -0.43 16.14
CA HIS A 189 9.01 -0.88 17.54
C HIS A 189 8.36 -2.25 17.65
N VAL A 190 7.26 -2.50 16.91
CA VAL A 190 6.57 -3.80 16.90
C VAL A 190 7.52 -4.92 16.46
N LEU A 191 8.37 -4.66 15.46
CA LEU A 191 9.35 -5.63 14.96
C LEU A 191 10.72 -5.57 15.69
N GLN A 192 10.80 -4.84 16.80
CA GLN A 192 12.00 -4.71 17.64
C GLN A 192 13.25 -4.29 16.86
N VAL A 193 13.09 -3.39 15.88
CA VAL A 193 14.16 -2.85 15.05
C VAL A 193 14.65 -1.54 15.69
N GLY A 194 15.92 -1.49 16.08
CA GLY A 194 16.55 -0.25 16.54
C GLY A 194 16.70 0.74 15.38
N PHE A 195 16.40 2.02 15.63
CA PHE A 195 16.52 3.08 14.62
C PHE A 195 16.93 4.42 15.25
N GLY A 196 17.65 5.23 14.48
CA GLY A 196 17.87 6.64 14.78
C GLY A 196 16.68 7.49 14.31
N PHE A 197 16.39 8.56 15.03
CA PHE A 197 15.32 9.49 14.66
C PHE A 197 15.91 10.89 14.41
N VAL A 198 15.59 11.46 13.26
CA VAL A 198 15.99 12.82 12.86
C VAL A 198 14.73 13.66 12.73
N GLU A 199 14.61 14.67 13.59
CA GLU A 199 13.47 15.59 13.60
C GLU A 199 13.53 16.52 12.38
N GLU A 200 12.45 16.55 11.60
CA GLU A 200 12.20 17.52 10.52
C GLU A 200 11.09 18.49 10.97
N ASP A 201 11.37 19.79 11.02
CA ASP A 201 10.36 20.77 11.46
C ASP A 201 9.29 21.01 10.38
N LEU A 202 8.10 20.44 10.57
CA LEU A 202 6.96 20.64 9.68
C LEU A 202 6.19 21.97 9.93
N ARG A 203 6.58 22.78 10.92
CA ARG A 203 5.92 24.06 11.24
C ARG A 203 6.39 25.19 10.33
N ILE A 204 7.63 25.10 9.84
CA ILE A 204 8.16 26.01 8.82
C ILE A 204 7.85 25.49 7.42
N ARG A 205 7.92 26.33 6.38
CA ARG A 205 7.63 25.92 5.00
C ARG A 205 8.81 25.18 4.36
N GLU A 206 10.03 25.66 4.62
CA GLU A 206 11.27 25.13 4.06
C GLU A 206 11.56 23.72 4.58
N ARG A 207 12.14 22.89 3.72
CA ARG A 207 12.57 21.53 4.06
C ARG A 207 14.07 21.51 4.25
N SER A 208 14.56 20.69 5.17
CA SER A 208 16.01 20.51 5.34
C SER A 208 16.68 19.97 4.08
N ASP A 209 17.97 20.24 3.93
CA ASP A 209 18.77 19.68 2.82
C ASP A 209 18.73 18.15 2.80
N LEU A 210 18.59 17.51 3.97
CA LEU A 210 18.43 16.07 4.06
C LEU A 210 17.15 15.61 3.38
N VAL A 211 16.01 16.24 3.67
CA VAL A 211 14.72 15.92 3.03
C VAL A 211 14.75 16.23 1.54
N LEU A 212 15.32 17.37 1.15
CA LEU A 212 15.43 17.75 -0.27
C LEU A 212 16.32 16.78 -1.07
N ARG A 213 17.39 16.23 -0.46
CA ARG A 213 18.22 15.20 -1.09
C ARG A 213 17.58 13.82 -1.11
N MET A 214 16.95 13.42 0.00
CA MET A 214 16.43 12.05 0.16
C MET A 214 15.04 11.84 -0.45
N ASN A 215 14.25 12.90 -0.57
CA ASN A 215 12.95 12.91 -1.24
C ASN A 215 12.80 14.16 -2.12
N PRO A 216 13.58 14.30 -3.21
CA PRO A 216 13.56 15.49 -4.04
C PRO A 216 12.23 15.69 -4.78
N VAL A 217 11.48 14.60 -4.98
CA VAL A 217 10.21 14.55 -5.71
C VAL A 217 9.09 15.17 -4.88
N HIS A 218 8.75 14.60 -3.72
CA HIS A 218 7.66 15.10 -2.89
C HIS A 218 8.10 16.09 -1.81
N ARG A 219 9.39 16.08 -1.46
CA ARG A 219 9.97 16.95 -0.42
C ARG A 219 9.20 16.83 0.89
N SER A 220 8.82 15.61 1.24
CA SER A 220 7.95 15.30 2.37
C SER A 220 8.53 14.20 3.24
N VAL A 221 8.05 14.15 4.49
CA VAL A 221 8.33 13.11 5.49
C VAL A 221 7.05 12.31 5.78
N PRO A 222 7.13 11.06 6.24
CA PRO A 222 8.33 10.32 6.66
C PRO A 222 9.25 9.88 5.52
N ILE A 223 10.54 9.79 5.83
CA ILE A 223 11.54 9.09 5.03
C ILE A 223 12.22 8.06 5.92
N LEU A 224 12.21 6.80 5.51
CA LEU A 224 13.04 5.75 6.12
C LEU A 224 14.33 5.65 5.31
N ILE A 225 15.47 5.79 5.95
CA ILE A 225 16.79 5.58 5.35
C ILE A 225 17.32 4.25 5.88
N HIS A 226 17.58 3.30 4.98
CA HIS A 226 18.20 2.03 5.32
C HIS A 226 19.39 1.81 4.39
N ARG A 227 20.59 1.59 4.97
CA ARG A 227 21.85 1.46 4.21
C ARG A 227 22.10 2.66 3.27
N GLY A 228 21.80 3.87 3.76
CA GLY A 228 21.95 5.13 3.00
C GLY A 228 20.91 5.35 1.90
N ARG A 229 19.91 4.47 1.76
CA ARG A 229 18.92 4.52 0.68
C ARG A 229 17.55 4.94 1.22
N PRO A 230 16.87 5.93 0.61
CA PRO A 230 15.60 6.40 1.11
C PRO A 230 14.44 5.55 0.58
N ILE A 231 13.50 5.26 1.48
CA ILE A 231 12.17 4.75 1.21
C ILE A 231 11.19 5.84 1.65
N CYS A 232 10.39 6.31 0.70
CA CYS A 232 9.45 7.41 0.90
C CYS A 232 8.00 6.90 0.79
N GLY A 233 7.09 7.61 1.47
CA GLY A 233 5.66 7.28 1.53
C GLY A 233 5.35 6.30 2.65
N SER A 234 4.48 6.68 3.59
CA SER A 234 4.31 5.91 4.84
C SER A 234 3.83 4.47 4.63
N ILE A 235 2.87 4.24 3.72
CA ILE A 235 2.37 2.91 3.36
C ILE A 235 3.45 2.06 2.68
N ASN A 236 4.27 2.69 1.84
CA ASN A 236 5.39 2.03 1.19
C ASN A 236 6.49 1.66 2.19
N ILE A 237 6.80 2.56 3.13
CA ILE A 237 7.71 2.32 4.26
C ILE A 237 7.22 1.15 5.11
N LEU A 238 5.92 1.08 5.45
CA LEU A 238 5.37 -0.05 6.22
C LEU A 238 5.55 -1.40 5.50
N GLN A 239 5.25 -1.44 4.20
CA GLN A 239 5.43 -2.65 3.39
C GLN A 239 6.90 -3.06 3.32
N TYR A 240 7.80 -2.10 3.16
CA TYR A 240 9.24 -2.36 3.18
C TYR A 240 9.70 -2.92 4.53
N ILE A 241 9.22 -2.33 5.64
CA ILE A 241 9.57 -2.77 6.99
C ILE A 241 9.13 -4.23 7.22
N ASP A 242 7.89 -4.55 6.85
CA ASP A 242 7.36 -5.91 6.94
C ASP A 242 8.19 -6.90 6.09
N GLU A 243 8.53 -6.54 4.86
CA GLU A 243 9.30 -7.41 3.95
C GLU A 243 10.72 -7.72 4.44
N VAL A 244 11.37 -6.77 5.12
CA VAL A 244 12.76 -6.91 5.58
C VAL A 244 12.86 -7.55 6.96
N TRP A 245 12.04 -7.12 7.93
CA TRP A 245 12.24 -7.48 9.33
C TRP A 245 11.20 -8.42 9.93
N ALA A 246 10.02 -8.61 9.32
CA ALA A 246 8.95 -9.44 9.91
C ALA A 246 9.40 -10.88 10.18
N LYS A 247 10.17 -11.47 9.25
CA LYS A 247 10.66 -12.84 9.38
C LYS A 247 11.59 -13.06 10.58
N ARG A 248 12.32 -12.02 11.01
CA ARG A 248 13.32 -12.11 12.09
C ARG A 248 12.69 -12.40 13.44
N VAL A 249 11.53 -11.80 13.70
CA VAL A 249 10.82 -11.90 15.00
C VAL A 249 9.65 -12.89 14.92
N GLY A 250 9.33 -13.39 13.73
CA GLY A 250 8.19 -14.29 13.53
C GLY A 250 6.83 -13.57 13.50
N THR A 251 6.81 -12.24 13.57
CA THR A 251 5.60 -11.40 13.55
C THR A 251 5.47 -10.72 12.19
N ARG A 252 4.32 -10.86 11.52
CA ARG A 252 4.03 -10.14 10.27
C ARG A 252 3.02 -9.03 10.51
N LEU A 253 3.29 -7.85 9.97
CA LEU A 253 2.34 -6.75 9.92
C LEU A 253 1.26 -7.03 8.88
N LEU A 254 1.64 -7.56 7.72
CA LEU A 254 0.70 -7.93 6.68
C LEU A 254 0.32 -9.42 6.75
N PRO A 255 -0.97 -9.76 6.50
CA PRO A 255 -1.40 -11.15 6.44
C PRO A 255 -0.60 -11.99 5.43
N PRO A 256 -0.42 -13.31 5.66
CA PRO A 256 0.25 -14.18 4.69
C PRO A 256 -0.56 -14.39 3.42
N ASP A 257 -1.89 -14.38 3.53
CA ASP A 257 -2.84 -14.54 2.43
C ASP A 257 -2.85 -13.29 1.50
N PRO A 258 -2.58 -13.45 0.18
CA PRO A 258 -2.61 -12.35 -0.78
C PRO A 258 -3.93 -11.57 -0.84
N LEU A 259 -5.09 -12.24 -0.72
CA LEU A 259 -6.41 -11.58 -0.72
C LEU A 259 -6.55 -10.69 0.51
N LYS A 260 -6.13 -11.19 1.68
CA LYS A 260 -6.15 -10.41 2.91
C LYS A 260 -5.17 -9.23 2.86
N ARG A 261 -3.98 -9.40 2.27
CA ARG A 261 -3.06 -8.27 2.02
C ARG A 261 -3.67 -7.22 1.10
N ALA A 262 -4.30 -7.65 0.00
CA ALA A 262 -4.95 -6.74 -0.92
C ALA A 262 -6.08 -5.96 -0.24
N SER A 263 -6.85 -6.61 0.63
CA SER A 263 -7.86 -5.94 1.45
C SER A 263 -7.25 -4.94 2.43
N ALA A 264 -6.16 -5.29 3.12
CA ALA A 264 -5.48 -4.39 4.04
C ALA A 264 -4.92 -3.14 3.33
N ARG A 265 -4.33 -3.31 2.14
CA ARG A 265 -3.85 -2.19 1.29
C ARG A 265 -4.99 -1.29 0.83
N PHE A 266 -6.12 -1.87 0.44
CA PHE A 266 -7.31 -1.11 0.04
C PHE A 266 -7.83 -0.23 1.18
N TRP A 267 -7.95 -0.79 2.39
CA TRP A 267 -8.41 0.00 3.53
C TRP A 267 -7.38 1.03 4.00
N ALA A 268 -6.09 0.76 3.82
CA ALA A 268 -5.06 1.76 4.08
C ALA A 268 -5.13 2.95 3.12
N ASP A 269 -5.39 2.70 1.84
CA ASP A 269 -5.66 3.73 0.82
C ASP A 269 -6.90 4.56 1.18
N PHE A 270 -8.00 3.90 1.58
CA PHE A 270 -9.19 4.58 2.09
C PHE A 270 -8.89 5.49 3.29
N VAL A 271 -8.06 5.06 4.24
CA VAL A 271 -7.67 5.89 5.39
C VAL A 271 -6.86 7.12 4.94
N ASP A 272 -5.93 6.95 4.00
CA ASP A 272 -5.06 8.03 3.55
C ASP A 272 -5.76 9.08 2.68
N HIS A 273 -6.71 8.66 1.85
CA HIS A 273 -7.36 9.56 0.90
C HIS A 273 -8.75 10.05 1.35
N GLU A 274 -9.52 9.23 2.06
CA GLU A 274 -10.86 9.61 2.51
C GLU A 274 -10.81 10.12 3.96
N VAL A 275 -10.41 9.27 4.91
CA VAL A 275 -10.47 9.59 6.35
C VAL A 275 -9.58 10.78 6.70
N PHE A 276 -8.32 10.80 6.24
CA PHE A 276 -7.41 11.91 6.51
C PHE A 276 -7.91 13.24 5.92
N SER A 277 -8.47 13.20 4.71
CA SER A 277 -9.00 14.37 4.02
C SER A 277 -10.19 14.97 4.78
N THR A 278 -11.18 14.15 5.10
CA THR A 278 -12.39 14.54 5.82
C THR A 278 -12.06 14.99 7.25
N GLN A 279 -11.15 14.31 7.93
CA GLN A 279 -10.65 14.72 9.25
C GLN A 279 -9.97 16.10 9.19
N THR A 280 -9.17 16.36 8.16
CA THR A 280 -8.50 17.65 7.98
C THR A 280 -9.51 18.77 7.75
N ARG A 281 -10.54 18.51 6.93
CA ARG A 281 -11.69 19.42 6.75
C ARG A 281 -12.37 19.70 8.07
N PHE A 282 -12.81 18.66 8.79
CA PHE A 282 -13.47 18.78 10.10
C PHE A 282 -12.69 19.63 11.12
N LEU A 283 -11.36 19.50 11.15
CA LEU A 283 -10.52 20.26 12.07
C LEU A 283 -10.32 21.72 11.67
N LYS A 284 -10.41 22.05 10.38
CA LYS A 284 -10.10 23.40 9.85
C LYS A 284 -11.34 24.23 9.51
N SER A 285 -12.47 23.58 9.24
CA SER A 285 -13.72 24.24 8.86
C SER A 285 -14.51 24.72 10.08
N LYS A 286 -15.55 25.52 9.83
CA LYS A 286 -16.48 26.06 10.84
C LYS A 286 -17.91 26.01 10.29
N GLY A 287 -18.90 26.14 11.17
CA GLY A 287 -20.32 26.18 10.78
C GLY A 287 -20.78 24.90 10.08
N GLU A 288 -21.60 25.05 9.05
CA GLU A 288 -22.22 23.94 8.30
C GLU A 288 -21.19 22.96 7.70
N GLU A 289 -20.09 23.47 7.15
CA GLU A 289 -19.03 22.62 6.58
C GLU A 289 -18.40 21.71 7.64
N LYS A 290 -18.29 22.18 8.90
CA LYS A 290 -17.76 21.37 9.99
C LYS A 290 -18.71 20.25 10.37
N GLU A 291 -20.01 20.52 10.45
CA GLU A 291 -21.01 19.49 10.76
C GLU A 291 -21.14 18.46 9.63
N MET A 292 -21.06 18.89 8.36
CA MET A 292 -21.00 17.97 7.22
C MET A 292 -19.76 17.07 7.28
N ALA A 293 -18.57 17.65 7.49
CA ALA A 293 -17.33 16.88 7.59
C ALA A 293 -17.33 15.94 8.81
N LYS A 294 -17.98 16.34 9.91
CA LYS A 294 -18.19 15.50 11.09
C LYS A 294 -19.06 14.29 10.78
N ALA A 295 -20.21 14.49 10.15
CA ALA A 295 -21.11 13.40 9.76
C ALA A 295 -20.43 12.42 8.80
N GLU A 296 -19.72 12.95 7.80
CA GLU A 296 -18.95 12.16 6.84
C GLU A 296 -17.83 11.36 7.53
N LEU A 297 -17.09 11.97 8.46
CA LEU A 297 -16.04 11.29 9.22
C LEU A 297 -16.62 10.15 10.07
N LEU A 298 -17.78 10.36 10.71
CA LEU A 298 -18.45 9.31 11.49
C LEU A 298 -18.85 8.13 10.60
N ASP A 299 -19.38 8.38 9.40
CA ASP A 299 -19.74 7.31 8.47
C ASP A 299 -18.51 6.55 7.96
N GLN A 300 -17.40 7.24 7.71
CA GLN A 300 -16.13 6.60 7.35
C GLN A 300 -15.59 5.73 8.51
N LEU A 301 -15.68 6.21 9.75
CA LEU A 301 -15.28 5.44 10.93
C LEU A 301 -16.17 4.21 11.15
N ARG A 302 -17.49 4.33 10.95
CA ARG A 302 -18.43 3.18 10.99
C ARG A 302 -18.12 2.12 9.94
N ARG A 303 -17.67 2.54 8.74
CA ARG A 303 -17.20 1.58 7.73
C ARG A 303 -15.98 0.82 8.22
N LEU A 304 -15.00 1.51 8.80
CA LEU A 304 -13.82 0.86 9.40
C LEU A 304 -14.20 -0.04 10.58
N GLU A 305 -15.16 0.36 11.41
CA GLU A 305 -15.71 -0.48 12.47
C GLU A 305 -16.35 -1.77 11.91
N GLY A 306 -17.10 -1.68 10.81
CA GLY A 306 -17.63 -2.86 10.11
C GLY A 306 -16.54 -3.77 9.54
N VAL A 307 -15.39 -3.20 9.14
CA VAL A 307 -14.22 -3.97 8.70
C VAL A 307 -13.51 -4.63 9.89
N LEU A 308 -13.48 -3.98 11.04
CA LEU A 308 -12.95 -4.57 12.28
C LEU A 308 -13.85 -5.72 12.74
N GLY A 309 -15.17 -5.52 12.75
CA GLY A 309 -16.14 -6.46 13.31
C GLY A 309 -15.88 -6.70 14.80
N ASP A 310 -16.08 -7.93 15.26
CA ASP A 310 -15.85 -8.32 16.66
C ASP A 310 -14.38 -8.62 17.01
N ARG A 311 -13.44 -8.34 16.10
CA ARG A 311 -12.02 -8.61 16.29
C ARG A 311 -11.36 -7.52 17.13
N SER A 312 -10.29 -7.90 17.84
CA SER A 312 -9.46 -6.93 18.57
C SER A 312 -8.62 -6.06 17.65
N PHE A 313 -8.16 -6.60 16.52
CA PHE A 313 -7.34 -5.91 15.54
C PHE A 313 -7.85 -6.18 14.12
N PHE A 314 -7.49 -5.31 13.18
CA PHE A 314 -7.88 -5.46 11.76
C PHE A 314 -7.31 -6.74 11.13
N SER A 315 -6.21 -7.26 11.66
CA SER A 315 -5.61 -8.52 11.20
C SER A 315 -6.13 -9.76 11.92
N GLY A 316 -7.08 -9.63 12.86
CA GLY A 316 -7.54 -10.71 13.72
C GLY A 316 -7.14 -10.48 15.17
N ASP A 317 -6.37 -11.43 15.70
CA ASP A 317 -5.95 -11.44 17.10
C ASP A 317 -4.60 -10.71 17.33
N GLU A 318 -3.92 -10.33 16.25
CA GLU A 318 -2.62 -9.66 16.30
C GLU A 318 -2.69 -8.24 15.74
N PHE A 319 -1.97 -7.32 16.39
CA PHE A 319 -1.77 -5.96 15.93
C PHE A 319 -0.99 -5.94 14.61
N GLY A 320 -1.59 -5.39 13.55
CA GLY A 320 -1.03 -5.49 12.21
C GLY A 320 -1.05 -4.19 11.41
N PHE A 321 -0.91 -4.34 10.10
CA PHE A 321 -0.66 -3.26 9.15
C PHE A 321 -1.71 -2.16 9.20
N LEU A 322 -3.00 -2.52 9.13
CA LEU A 322 -4.09 -1.54 9.10
C LEU A 322 -4.28 -0.86 10.46
N ASP A 323 -3.99 -1.57 11.56
CA ASP A 323 -3.97 -1.00 12.90
C ASP A 323 -2.89 0.10 12.99
N ILE A 324 -1.69 -0.16 12.48
CA ILE A 324 -0.60 0.83 12.40
C ILE A 324 -0.98 2.03 11.54
N VAL A 325 -1.71 1.81 10.45
CA VAL A 325 -2.16 2.89 9.57
C VAL A 325 -3.17 3.81 10.27
N LEU A 326 -4.11 3.24 11.04
CA LEU A 326 -5.21 3.96 11.66
C LEU A 326 -4.87 4.55 13.05
N ILE A 327 -4.10 3.84 13.88
CA ILE A 327 -3.88 4.24 15.28
C ILE A 327 -3.29 5.64 15.46
N PRO A 328 -2.41 6.18 14.58
CA PRO A 328 -1.90 7.54 14.72
C PRO A 328 -3.00 8.61 14.63
N PHE A 329 -4.13 8.31 14.01
CA PHE A 329 -5.28 9.22 13.94
C PHE A 329 -6.03 9.32 15.27
N SER A 330 -5.94 8.30 16.13
CA SER A 330 -6.57 8.30 17.46
C SER A 330 -5.95 9.34 18.40
N SER A 331 -4.70 9.75 18.16
CA SER A 331 -4.00 10.79 18.94
C SER A 331 -4.74 12.13 19.00
N ARG A 332 -5.65 12.39 18.04
CA ARG A 332 -6.47 13.61 17.97
C ARG A 332 -7.88 13.42 18.55
N PHE A 333 -8.26 12.20 18.97
CA PHE A 333 -9.62 11.90 19.44
C PHE A 333 -9.97 12.66 20.71
N HIS A 334 -9.00 12.97 21.57
CA HIS A 334 -9.25 13.84 22.71
C HIS A 334 -9.72 15.25 22.27
N GLY A 335 -9.14 15.79 21.19
CA GLY A 335 -9.63 17.02 20.56
C GLY A 335 -11.02 16.87 19.93
N TYR A 336 -11.39 15.67 19.47
CA TYR A 336 -12.75 15.40 18.98
C TYR A 336 -13.77 15.43 20.10
N LYS A 337 -13.45 14.91 21.29
CA LYS A 337 -14.38 14.93 22.43
C LYS A 337 -14.87 16.34 22.76
N GLN A 338 -14.06 17.38 22.53
CA GLN A 338 -14.44 18.79 22.73
C GLN A 338 -15.46 19.31 21.68
N HIS A 339 -15.60 18.62 20.53
CA HIS A 339 -16.50 18.97 19.44
C HIS A 339 -17.59 17.91 19.15
N MET A 340 -17.48 16.74 19.78
CA MET A 340 -18.35 15.57 19.63
C MET A 340 -19.06 15.21 20.95
N VAL A 341 -19.33 16.20 21.80
CA VAL A 341 -20.11 15.99 23.04
C VAL A 341 -21.48 15.42 22.66
N GLY A 342 -21.78 14.20 23.14
CA GLY A 342 -23.10 13.54 23.01
C GLY A 342 -23.16 12.27 22.16
N LEU A 343 -22.05 11.73 21.63
CA LEU A 343 -22.06 10.60 20.68
C LEU A 343 -21.05 9.47 20.98
N ILE A 344 -20.42 9.46 22.16
CA ILE A 344 -19.60 8.33 22.64
C ILE A 344 -20.21 7.78 23.91
#